data_AF-A0A2V9CPI9-F1
#
_entry.id   AF-A0A2V9CPI9-F1
#
_cell.length_a   1.000
_cell.length_b   1.000
_cell.length_c   1.000
_cell.angle_alpha   90.00
_cell.angle_beta   90.00
_cell.angle_gamma   90.00
#
_symmetry.space_group_name_H-M   'P 1'
#
loop_
_entity.id
_entity.type
_entity.pdbx_description
1 polymer ?
#
loop_
_entity_poly.entity_id
_entity_poly.type
_entity_poly.pdbx_seq_one_letter_code
_entity_poly.pdbx_strand_id
1 'polypeptide(L)' 'MKLIFKFPEWEPQYKAALLEVDPAKLLERVAAAEAAIRQRMRAIFGRTDGDTERQAIGKALSALSVLKETSFS' A
#
# COMPACT_ATOMS: atom_id res chain seq x y z
N MET A 1 -10.78 -13.48 -11.58
CA MET A 1 -11.54 -12.76 -10.53
C MET A 1 -11.04 -11.32 -10.50
N LYS A 2 -11.87 -10.33 -10.84
CA LYS A 2 -11.46 -8.91 -10.79
C LYS A 2 -11.48 -8.50 -9.32
N LEU A 3 -10.33 -8.15 -8.76
CA LEU A 3 -10.28 -7.61 -7.41
C LEU A 3 -11.04 -6.28 -7.41
N ILE A 4 -12.15 -6.22 -6.66
CA ILE A 4 -12.86 -4.97 -6.39
C ILE A 4 -12.12 -4.33 -5.21
N PHE A 5 -11.46 -3.21 -5.48
CA PHE A 5 -10.72 -2.46 -4.48
C PHE A 5 -11.62 -1.40 -3.88
N LYS A 6 -11.60 -1.29 -2.54
CA LYS A 6 -12.32 -0.24 -1.82
C LYS A 6 -11.64 1.11 -2.05
N PHE A 7 -10.31 1.10 -2.23
CA PHE A 7 -9.51 2.29 -2.52
C PHE A 7 -8.68 2.09 -3.80
N PRO A 8 -9.29 2.26 -4.99
CA PRO A 8 -8.65 1.97 -6.27
C PRO A 8 -7.36 2.73 -6.55
N GLU A 9 -7.13 3.87 -5.89
CA GLU A 9 -6.00 4.75 -6.14
C GLU A 9 -4.66 4.23 -5.58
N TRP A 10 -4.68 3.29 -4.63
CA TRP A 10 -3.46 2.77 -4.01
C TRP A 10 -3.52 1.30 -3.59
N GLU A 11 -4.72 0.77 -3.33
CA GLU A 11 -4.91 -0.61 -2.88
C GLU A 11 -4.39 -1.66 -3.90
N PRO A 12 -4.47 -1.46 -5.23
CA PRO A 12 -3.90 -2.40 -6.20
C PRO A 12 -2.38 -2.59 -6.03
N GLN A 13 -1.63 -1.50 -5.84
CA GLN A 13 -0.18 -1.55 -5.66
C GLN A 13 0.19 -2.19 -4.32
N TYR A 14 -0.56 -1.87 -3.26
CA TYR A 14 -0.42 -2.54 -1.97
C TYR A 14 -0.64 -4.06 -2.07
N LYS A 15 -1.71 -4.49 -2.75
CA LYS A 15 -2.02 -5.91 -2.94
C LYS A 15 -0.99 -6.60 -3.83
N ALA A 16 -0.44 -5.92 -4.82
CA ALA A 16 0.66 -6.43 -5.63
C ALA A 16 1.92 -6.68 -4.78
N ALA A 17 2.23 -5.82 -3.81
CA ALA A 17 3.34 -6.06 -2.89
C ALA A 17 3.12 -7.28 -1.99
N LEU A 18 1.90 -7.45 -1.45
CA LEU A 18 1.57 -8.60 -0.59
C LEU A 18 1.60 -9.95 -1.30
N LEU A 19 1.38 -9.96 -2.62
CA LEU A 19 1.30 -11.18 -3.43
C LEU A 19 2.59 -11.47 -4.20
N GLU A 20 3.60 -10.59 -4.11
CA GLU A 20 4.88 -10.78 -4.76
C GLU A 20 5.70 -11.81 -4.00
N VAL A 21 6.13 -12.85 -4.72
CA VAL A 21 6.89 -13.98 -4.17
C VAL A 21 8.34 -13.96 -4.62
N ASP A 22 8.66 -13.16 -5.64
CA ASP A 22 10.03 -12.96 -6.11
C ASP A 22 10.71 -11.88 -5.25
N PRO A 23 11.72 -12.23 -4.42
CA PRO A 23 12.38 -11.27 -3.54
C PRO A 23 13.05 -10.12 -4.29
N ALA A 24 13.51 -10.36 -5.52
CA ALA A 24 14.14 -9.32 -6.34
C ALA A 24 13.11 -8.27 -6.77
N LYS A 25 11.85 -8.67 -7.02
CA LYS A 25 10.75 -7.77 -7.37
C LYS A 25 10.03 -7.18 -6.16
N LEU A 26 10.10 -7.86 -5.02
CA LEU A 26 9.36 -7.48 -3.82
C LEU A 26 9.66 -6.05 -3.37
N LEU A 27 10.94 -5.66 -3.36
CA LEU A 27 11.34 -4.30 -3.00
C LEU A 27 10.77 -3.24 -3.95
N GLU A 28 10.72 -3.53 -5.25
CA GLU A 28 10.12 -2.65 -6.25
C GLU A 28 8.61 -2.49 -6.03
N ARG A 29 7.91 -3.60 -5.73
CA ARG A 29 6.47 -3.59 -5.44
C ARG A 29 6.16 -2.82 -4.16
N VAL A 30 6.96 -3.00 -3.10
CA VAL A 30 6.85 -2.24 -1.85
C VAL A 30 7.04 -0.76 -2.13
N ALA A 31 8.07 -0.36 -2.87
CA ALA A 31 8.31 1.04 -3.21
C ALA A 31 7.15 1.65 -4.02
N ALA A 32 6.59 0.91 -4.98
CA ALA A 32 5.43 1.35 -5.76
C ALA A 32 4.17 1.53 -4.89
N ALA A 33 3.93 0.60 -3.97
CA ALA A 33 2.81 0.69 -3.02
C ALA A 33 2.94 1.92 -2.10
N GLU A 34 4.11 2.12 -1.51
CA GLU A 34 4.37 3.29 -0.67
C GLU A 34 4.23 4.61 -1.44
N ALA A 35 4.69 4.67 -2.68
CA ALA A 35 4.57 5.85 -3.52
C ALA A 35 3.09 6.19 -3.80
N ALA A 36 2.28 5.19 -4.17
CA ALA A 36 0.85 5.36 -4.38
C ALA A 36 0.13 5.81 -3.10
N ILE A 37 0.44 5.20 -1.96
CA ILE A 37 -0.13 5.58 -0.66
C ILE A 37 0.24 7.02 -0.29
N ARG A 38 1.51 7.43 -0.46
CA ARG A 38 1.95 8.81 -0.18
C ARG A 38 1.24 9.82 -1.10
N GLN A 39 1.06 9.49 -2.37
CA GLN A 39 0.28 10.32 -3.29
C GLN A 39 -1.16 10.44 -2.82
N ARG A 40 -1.79 9.33 -2.39
CA ARG A 40 -3.16 9.37 -1.88
C ARG A 40 -3.28 10.19 -0.61
N MET A 41 -2.38 10.03 0.36
CA MET A 41 -2.37 10.82 1.59
C MET A 41 -2.37 12.33 1.32
N ARG A 42 -1.58 12.78 0.34
CA ARG A 42 -1.59 14.18 -0.10
C ARG A 42 -2.93 14.59 -0.71
N ALA A 43 -3.52 13.75 -1.54
CA ALA A 43 -4.79 14.03 -2.21
C ALA A 43 -5.99 14.08 -1.25
N ILE A 44 -5.94 13.38 -0.12
CA ILE A 44 -7.01 13.37 0.90
C ILE A 44 -6.71 14.25 2.10
N PHE A 45 -5.60 14.99 2.08
CA PHE A 45 -5.26 15.91 3.15
C PHE A 45 -6.32 17.02 3.27
N GLY A 46 -6.78 17.29 4.50
CA GLY A 46 -7.83 18.27 4.76
C GLY A 46 -9.27 17.80 4.48
N ARG A 47 -9.46 16.59 3.93
CA ARG A 47 -10.81 16.02 3.75
C ARG A 47 -11.37 15.49 5.09
N THR A 48 -12.66 15.74 5.32
CA THR A 48 -13.39 15.33 6.53
C THR A 48 -14.04 13.94 6.41
N ASP A 49 -14.22 13.43 5.18
CA ASP A 49 -14.81 12.11 4.86
C ASP A 49 -13.78 10.95 4.83
N GLY A 50 -12.51 11.23 5.16
CA GLY A 50 -11.38 10.33 4.91
C GLY A 50 -11.01 9.34 6.02
N ASP A 51 -11.71 9.28 7.16
CA ASP A 51 -11.23 8.55 8.34
C ASP A 51 -11.07 7.04 8.12
N THR A 52 -11.98 6.42 7.37
CA THR A 52 -11.88 4.99 7.05
C THR A 52 -10.70 4.71 6.12
N GLU A 53 -10.45 5.59 5.14
CA GLU A 53 -9.32 5.45 4.22
C GLU A 53 -7.99 5.69 4.92
N ARG A 54 -7.90 6.71 5.78
CA ARG A 54 -6.71 7.00 6.60
C ARG A 54 -6.31 5.82 7.48
N GLN A 55 -7.29 5.17 8.12
CA GLN A 55 -7.03 3.95 8.91
C GLN A 55 -6.52 2.80 8.05
N ALA A 56 -7.09 2.60 6.86
CA ALA A 56 -6.64 1.57 5.92
C ALA A 56 -5.21 1.82 5.42
N ILE A 57 -4.88 3.08 5.11
CA ILE A 57 -3.53 3.53 4.77
C ILE A 57 -2.54 3.23 5.89
N GLY A 58 -2.88 3.54 7.14
CA GLY A 58 -2.02 3.25 8.30
C GLY A 58 -1.69 1.77 8.41
N LYS A 59 -2.71 0.91 8.32
CA LYS A 59 -2.52 -0.56 8.34
C LYS A 59 -1.66 -1.06 7.17
N ALA A 60 -1.87 -0.50 5.98
CA ALA A 60 -1.09 -0.86 4.80
C ALA A 60 0.39 -0.50 4.94
N LEU A 61 0.70 0.71 5.43
CA LEU A 61 2.09 1.13 5.67
C LEU A 61 2.79 0.24 6.70
N SER A 62 2.14 -0.10 7.81
CA SER A 62 2.70 -1.02 8.79
C SER A 62 3.01 -2.41 8.21
N ALA A 63 2.10 -2.95 7.39
CA ALA A 63 2.32 -4.24 6.72
C ALA A 63 3.49 -4.18 5.72
N LEU A 64 3.61 -3.09 4.96
CA LEU A 64 4.72 -2.89 4.02
C LEU A 64 6.07 -2.78 4.75
N SER A 65 6.13 -2.14 5.92
CA SER A 65 7.35 -2.09 6.73
C SER A 65 7.82 -3.48 7.16
N VAL A 66 6.91 -4.32 7.67
CA VAL A 66 7.23 -5.71 8.05
C VAL A 66 7.69 -6.52 6.84
N LEU A 67 7.01 -6.39 5.70
CA LEU A 67 7.38 -7.10 4.47
C LEU A 67 8.77 -6.72 3.97
N LYS A 68 9.11 -5.43 4.08
CA LYS A 68 10.44 -4.92 3.76
C LYS A 68 11.50 -5.48 4.70
N GLU A 69 11.27 -5.45 6.01
CA GLU A 69 12.21 -5.96 7.02
C GLU A 69 12.47 -7.48 6.89
N THR A 70 11.41 -8.26 6.68
CA THR A 70 11.51 -9.72 6.50
C THR A 70 12.23 -10.12 5.20
N SER A 71 12.28 -9.25 4.20
CA SER A 71 13.05 -9.49 2.97
C SER A 71 14.57 -9.34 3.16
N PHE A 72 15.01 -8.77 4.28
CA PHE A 72 16.42 -8.54 4.60
C PHE A 72 16.98 -9.50 5.67
N SER A 73 16.18 -10.45 6.17
CA SER A 73 16.62 -11.54 7.08
C SER A 73 16.78 -12.86 6.32
#